data_AF-A0A3M1B7J7-F1
#
_entry.id   AF-A0A3M1B7J7-F1
#
_cell.length_a   1.000
_cell.length_b   1.000
_cell.length_c   1.000
_cell.angle_alpha   90.00
_cell.angle_beta   90.00
_cell.angle_gamma   90.00
#
_symmetry.space_group_name_H-M   'P 1'
#
loop_
_entity.id
_entity.type
_entity.pdbx_description
1 polymer ?
#
loop_
_entity_poly.entity_id
_entity_poly.type
_entity_poly.pdbx_seq_one_letter_code
_entity_poly.pdbx_strand_id
1 'polypeptide(L)'
;MKWHIYALSLPILLLLFPGCSSSNLHKRPKWAKEGTLPKDLQKKYGEDKYEVKVVSGTGPTLQAAIENCEANAHKEFAETISSRVTSIYQKKAQLVSSHYQKTYKKNVNTFVQVVAKEVFTNSLKKVRQWDGYEGDLKYVFACYVLDKEKAGEVVQSKAIETYKGLQEKKQKLLSSQENQEETATDALKLIMELEILQEQAIYFQKEIPIFKDAQKLRTQCLDIIYKGIRRRIEMGNETEKEKALEFAEKTLEYYPSGVVKSAILTLKRMLPCTECGRKGYCIVCEGRKGEWKTCPRCNGTGKEDIDCRRCNGTKKEICSRCNGTGLESKPCNKCTTGYLTCPTCKGKGFVVGQCNRCHGYGHLQCGDCGGSGTITDPTGRPIPCPTCKGKGKFLCSACQGSGRLRYKCEASALEHIAALLGDSTAKYKYCDGTGKVSCDRCGGDKIMEVPCSLCRGEGRYGICKLCRGTGINTISCRRCPARKKGFIFVECKHCKGTGKCPVCKGKGHRV
;
A
#
# COMPACT_ATOMS: atom_id res chain seq x y z
N MET A 1 14.40 -15.28 -22.73
CA MET A 1 13.54 -14.10 -22.95
C MET A 1 14.42 -13.01 -23.55
N LYS A 2 14.12 -12.51 -24.76
CA LYS A 2 14.90 -11.41 -25.38
C LYS A 2 14.37 -10.08 -24.84
N TRP A 3 15.24 -9.24 -24.30
CA TRP A 3 14.88 -7.89 -23.86
C TRP A 3 14.86 -6.95 -25.07
N HIS A 4 13.72 -6.37 -25.39
CA HIS A 4 13.66 -5.23 -26.30
C HIS A 4 14.04 -3.96 -25.53
N ILE A 5 15.10 -3.30 -25.97
CA ILE A 5 15.54 -2.00 -25.44
C ILE A 5 14.57 -0.94 -25.98
N TYR A 6 13.81 -0.29 -25.08
CA TYR A 6 13.00 0.87 -25.42
C TYR A 6 13.87 2.12 -25.54
N ALA A 7 14.40 2.37 -26.73
CA ALA A 7 15.03 3.63 -27.10
C ALA A 7 13.95 4.66 -27.50
N LEU A 8 13.25 5.25 -26.52
CA LEU A 8 12.22 6.28 -26.76
C LEU A 8 12.37 7.47 -25.81
N SER A 9 13.13 8.49 -26.23
CA SER A 9 12.98 9.89 -25.78
C SER A 9 13.85 10.92 -26.54
N LEU A 10 14.92 10.52 -27.23
CA LEU A 10 15.91 11.49 -27.76
C LEU A 10 15.65 12.22 -29.11
N PRO A 11 14.79 11.79 -30.06
CA PRO A 11 14.84 12.36 -31.43
C PRO A 11 14.21 13.75 -31.60
N ILE A 12 13.47 14.28 -30.62
CA ILE A 12 12.63 15.48 -30.82
C ILE A 12 13.39 16.81 -30.61
N LEU A 13 14.50 16.84 -29.86
CA LEU A 13 15.21 18.10 -29.59
C LEU A 13 16.07 18.63 -30.75
N LEU A 14 16.26 17.84 -31.82
CA LEU A 14 17.14 18.18 -32.96
C LEU A 14 16.46 19.01 -34.06
N LEU A 15 15.17 19.36 -33.93
CA LEU A 15 14.38 19.97 -35.00
C LEU A 15 14.02 21.46 -34.79
N LEU A 16 14.53 22.13 -33.75
CA LEU A 16 14.11 23.50 -33.38
C LEU A 16 15.16 24.61 -33.61
N PHE A 17 16.27 24.34 -34.31
CA PHE A 17 17.27 25.35 -34.66
C PHE A 17 17.52 25.42 -36.19
N PRO A 18 16.60 26.01 -36.97
CA PRO A 18 16.80 26.23 -38.40
C PRO A 18 17.75 27.42 -38.63
N GLY A 19 19.06 27.18 -38.61
CA GLY A 19 20.06 28.23 -38.87
C GLY A 19 21.53 27.85 -38.79
N CYS A 20 21.91 26.76 -38.12
CA CYS A 20 23.30 26.31 -38.10
C CYS A 20 23.67 25.54 -39.37
N SER A 21 24.66 26.01 -40.12
CA SER A 21 25.18 25.34 -41.30
C SER A 21 25.91 24.04 -40.91
N SER A 22 25.51 22.94 -41.53
CA SER A 22 25.78 21.56 -41.08
C SER A 22 27.23 21.07 -41.23
N SER A 23 28.15 21.90 -41.73
CA SER A 23 29.47 21.48 -42.22
C SER A 23 30.36 20.80 -41.17
N ASN A 24 30.28 21.20 -39.89
CA ASN A 24 31.08 20.60 -38.82
C ASN A 24 30.43 19.37 -38.14
N LEU A 25 29.12 19.16 -38.27
CA LEU A 25 28.43 17.97 -37.72
C LEU A 25 28.94 16.66 -38.34
N HIS A 26 29.46 16.71 -39.57
CA HIS A 26 30.03 15.55 -40.25
C HIS A 26 31.21 14.92 -39.47
N LYS A 27 32.01 15.72 -38.74
CA LYS A 27 33.18 15.26 -37.98
C LYS A 27 32.86 14.55 -36.65
N ARG A 28 31.62 14.59 -36.14
CA ARG A 28 31.26 13.85 -34.90
C ARG A 28 31.45 12.34 -35.15
N PRO A 29 32.14 11.61 -34.26
CA PRO A 29 32.37 10.18 -34.44
C PRO A 29 31.05 9.41 -34.33
N LYS A 30 30.95 8.28 -35.05
CA LYS A 30 29.70 7.51 -35.21
C LYS A 30 29.01 7.20 -33.87
N TRP A 31 29.76 6.75 -32.87
CA TRP A 31 29.27 6.45 -31.52
C TRP A 31 28.62 7.65 -30.82
N ALA A 32 29.14 8.86 -31.00
CA ALA A 32 28.58 10.09 -30.42
C ALA A 32 27.33 10.57 -31.16
N LYS A 33 27.22 10.29 -32.47
CA LYS A 33 26.00 10.56 -33.26
C LYS A 33 24.86 9.60 -32.90
N GLU A 34 25.18 8.32 -32.69
CA GLU A 34 24.20 7.26 -32.46
C GLU A 34 23.85 7.06 -30.97
N GLY A 35 24.61 7.65 -30.04
CA GLY A 35 24.51 7.36 -28.61
C GLY A 35 24.92 5.93 -28.25
N THR A 36 25.59 5.23 -29.16
CA THR A 36 25.99 3.82 -29.04
C THR A 36 27.40 3.69 -28.47
N LEU A 37 27.68 2.55 -27.85
CA LEU A 37 29.02 2.26 -27.36
C LEU A 37 29.95 1.86 -28.53
N PRO A 38 31.18 2.41 -28.64
CA PRO A 38 32.18 1.91 -29.60
C PRO A 38 32.43 0.41 -29.42
N LYS A 39 32.56 -0.33 -30.53
CA LYS A 39 32.73 -1.81 -30.50
C LYS A 39 33.94 -2.27 -29.68
N ASP A 40 35.02 -1.49 -29.70
CA ASP A 40 36.21 -1.69 -28.87
C ASP A 40 35.89 -1.60 -27.36
N LEU A 41 35.09 -0.60 -26.97
CA LEU A 41 34.63 -0.44 -25.59
C LEU A 41 33.58 -1.48 -25.20
N GLN A 42 32.69 -1.89 -26.12
CA GLN A 42 31.71 -2.95 -25.86
C GLN A 42 32.38 -4.31 -25.61
N LYS A 43 33.47 -4.61 -26.33
CA LYS A 43 34.29 -5.82 -26.08
C LYS A 43 35.05 -5.74 -24.74
N LYS A 44 35.49 -4.54 -24.32
CA LYS A 44 36.26 -4.34 -23.08
C LYS A 44 35.37 -4.26 -21.82
N TYR A 45 34.20 -3.64 -21.93
CA TYR A 45 33.28 -3.33 -20.84
C TYR A 45 31.94 -4.05 -21.04
N GLY A 46 32.00 -5.39 -21.12
CA GLY A 46 30.84 -6.24 -21.35
C GLY A 46 29.70 -6.03 -20.35
N GLU A 47 28.47 -6.23 -20.83
CA GLU A 47 27.22 -5.74 -20.24
C GLU A 47 26.93 -6.25 -18.81
N ASP A 48 27.50 -7.39 -18.40
CA ASP A 48 27.27 -7.96 -17.08
C ASP A 48 28.02 -7.20 -15.98
N LYS A 49 29.33 -6.94 -16.15
CA LYS A 49 30.17 -6.28 -15.13
C LYS A 49 30.03 -4.75 -15.12
N TYR A 50 29.69 -4.17 -16.27
CA TYR A 50 29.70 -2.73 -16.46
C TYR A 50 28.33 -2.22 -16.91
N GLU A 51 27.96 -1.02 -16.45
CA GLU A 51 26.86 -0.25 -17.05
C GLU A 51 27.46 0.97 -17.73
N VAL A 52 27.04 1.25 -18.96
CA VAL A 52 27.74 2.23 -19.81
C VAL A 52 26.77 3.21 -20.42
N LYS A 53 27.11 4.50 -20.37
CA LYS A 53 26.31 5.59 -20.93
C LYS A 53 27.16 6.55 -21.73
N VAL A 54 26.64 6.97 -22.88
CA VAL A 54 27.17 8.09 -23.67
C VAL A 54 26.31 9.30 -23.35
N VAL A 55 26.91 10.34 -22.79
CA VAL A 55 26.22 11.60 -22.45
C VAL A 55 26.91 12.78 -23.11
N SER A 56 26.16 13.88 -23.24
CA SER A 56 26.65 15.15 -23.79
C SER A 56 26.59 16.26 -22.75
N GLY A 57 27.52 17.21 -22.85
CA GLY A 57 27.53 18.47 -22.14
C GLY A 57 27.88 19.61 -23.08
N THR A 58 27.37 20.81 -22.77
CA THR A 58 27.60 22.03 -23.55
C THR A 58 27.99 23.18 -22.63
N GLY A 59 28.78 24.14 -23.12
CA GLY A 59 29.18 25.29 -22.32
C GLY A 59 29.92 26.36 -23.12
N PRO A 60 30.12 27.57 -22.55
CA PRO A 60 30.89 28.64 -23.17
C PRO A 60 32.40 28.34 -23.21
N THR A 61 32.88 27.48 -22.30
CA THR A 61 34.26 26.99 -22.25
C THR A 61 34.28 25.47 -22.32
N LEU A 62 35.42 24.89 -22.73
CA LEU A 62 35.58 23.44 -22.77
C LEU A 62 35.41 22.83 -21.37
N GLN A 63 35.93 23.50 -20.34
CA GLN A 63 35.79 23.08 -18.94
C GLN A 63 34.32 23.05 -18.50
N ALA A 64 33.54 24.09 -18.78
CA ALA A 64 32.10 24.11 -18.45
C ALA A 64 31.33 23.02 -19.22
N ALA A 65 31.71 22.73 -20.47
CA ALA A 65 31.12 21.63 -21.23
C ALA A 65 31.47 20.25 -20.65
N ILE A 66 32.69 20.06 -20.12
CA ILE A 66 33.11 18.84 -19.40
C ILE A 66 32.30 18.70 -18.10
N GLU A 67 32.20 19.74 -17.28
CA GLU A 67 31.47 19.72 -16.01
C GLU A 67 29.98 19.42 -16.20
N ASN A 68 29.34 20.04 -17.21
CA ASN A 68 27.96 19.73 -17.59
C ASN A 68 27.81 18.29 -18.11
N CYS A 69 28.82 17.75 -18.82
CA CYS A 69 28.84 16.36 -19.27
C CYS A 69 28.91 15.38 -18.09
N GLU A 70 29.75 15.67 -17.09
CA GLU A 70 29.91 14.88 -15.86
C GLU A 70 28.65 14.94 -14.98
N ALA A 71 28.05 16.13 -14.82
CA ALA A 71 26.78 16.29 -14.12
C ALA A 71 25.63 15.52 -14.80
N ASN A 72 25.57 15.53 -16.14
CA ASN A 72 24.59 14.75 -16.90
C ASN A 72 24.83 13.24 -16.73
N ALA A 73 26.08 12.77 -16.72
CA ALA A 73 26.39 11.37 -16.41
C ALA A 73 25.84 10.96 -15.04
N HIS A 74 26.17 11.74 -13.99
CA HIS A 74 25.71 11.48 -12.62
C HIS A 74 24.18 11.43 -12.53
N LYS A 75 23.49 12.38 -13.16
CA LYS A 75 22.02 12.41 -13.22
C LYS A 75 21.46 11.17 -13.91
N GLU A 76 21.98 10.82 -15.07
CA GLU A 76 21.47 9.71 -15.88
C GLU A 76 21.67 8.33 -15.23
N PHE A 77 22.79 8.09 -14.55
CA PHE A 77 22.97 6.87 -13.75
C PHE A 77 22.10 6.91 -12.50
N ALA A 78 21.96 8.07 -11.83
CA ALA A 78 21.07 8.22 -10.66
C ALA A 78 19.62 7.85 -11.01
N GLU A 79 19.10 8.34 -12.14
CA GLU A 79 17.74 8.07 -12.61
C GLU A 79 17.55 6.58 -12.97
N THR A 80 18.59 5.91 -13.49
CA THR A 80 18.53 4.48 -13.85
C THR A 80 18.46 3.59 -12.60
N ILE A 81 19.30 3.86 -11.60
CA ILE A 81 19.26 3.17 -10.30
C ILE A 81 17.95 3.50 -9.56
N SER A 82 17.58 4.79 -9.51
CA SER A 82 16.38 5.26 -8.82
C SER A 82 15.10 4.70 -9.41
N SER A 83 14.96 4.64 -10.74
CA SER A 83 13.75 4.11 -11.37
C SER A 83 13.52 2.63 -11.03
N ARG A 84 14.57 1.81 -11.02
CA ARG A 84 14.49 0.40 -10.62
C ARG A 84 14.12 0.25 -9.14
N VAL A 85 14.88 0.86 -8.23
CA VAL A 85 14.62 0.81 -6.78
C VAL A 85 13.21 1.33 -6.47
N THR A 86 12.87 2.53 -6.96
CA THR A 86 11.57 3.16 -6.70
C THR A 86 10.40 2.39 -7.33
N SER A 87 10.60 1.59 -8.40
CA SER A 87 9.54 0.70 -8.92
C SER A 87 9.12 -0.41 -7.94
N ILE A 88 10.08 -0.94 -7.16
CA ILE A 88 9.84 -1.94 -6.11
C ILE A 88 9.10 -1.26 -4.93
N TYR A 89 9.56 -0.06 -4.56
CA TYR A 89 8.94 0.72 -3.49
C TYR A 89 7.57 1.31 -3.84
N GLN A 90 7.25 1.55 -5.10
CA GLN A 90 5.90 1.94 -5.53
C GLN A 90 4.86 0.86 -5.18
N LYS A 91 5.21 -0.43 -5.31
CA LYS A 91 4.34 -1.54 -4.90
C LYS A 91 4.11 -1.56 -3.37
N LYS A 92 5.15 -1.30 -2.58
CA LYS A 92 5.03 -1.12 -1.11
C LYS A 92 4.16 0.13 -0.77
N ALA A 93 4.35 1.22 -1.50
CA ALA A 93 3.66 2.49 -1.28
C ALA A 93 2.14 2.44 -1.59
N GLN A 94 1.69 1.54 -2.48
CA GLN A 94 0.26 1.31 -2.73
C GLN A 94 -0.51 0.86 -1.47
N LEU A 95 0.17 0.38 -0.42
CA LEU A 95 -0.45 0.00 0.86
C LEU A 95 -0.80 1.21 1.75
N VAL A 96 -0.14 2.36 1.58
CA VAL A 96 -0.47 3.63 2.28
C VAL A 96 -1.40 4.51 1.45
N SER A 97 -2.08 5.45 2.11
CA SER A 97 -2.92 6.43 1.42
C SER A 97 -2.08 7.39 0.57
N SER A 98 -2.70 7.95 -0.47
CA SER A 98 -2.10 8.90 -1.42
C SER A 98 -1.38 10.09 -0.76
N HIS A 99 -1.81 10.48 0.45
CA HIS A 99 -1.14 11.48 1.29
C HIS A 99 0.32 11.10 1.59
N TYR A 100 0.54 9.98 2.28
CA TYR A 100 1.89 9.56 2.70
C TYR A 100 2.72 9.01 1.53
N GLN A 101 2.10 8.58 0.43
CA GLN A 101 2.83 8.12 -0.77
C GLN A 101 3.80 9.19 -1.32
N LYS A 102 3.44 10.49 -1.25
CA LYS A 102 4.32 11.58 -1.70
C LYS A 102 5.55 11.72 -0.80
N THR A 103 5.36 11.80 0.52
CA THR A 103 6.46 11.91 1.48
C THR A 103 7.35 10.67 1.46
N TYR A 104 6.76 9.47 1.43
CA TYR A 104 7.51 8.23 1.34
C TYR A 104 8.36 8.14 0.06
N LYS A 105 7.79 8.46 -1.11
CA LYS A 105 8.53 8.53 -2.38
C LYS A 105 9.65 9.57 -2.34
N LYS A 106 9.43 10.72 -1.68
CA LYS A 106 10.47 11.74 -1.47
C LYS A 106 11.61 11.17 -0.62
N ASN A 107 11.31 10.55 0.52
CA ASN A 107 12.30 9.97 1.43
C ASN A 107 13.14 8.88 0.75
N VAL A 108 12.50 7.95 0.04
CA VAL A 108 13.20 6.91 -0.75
C VAL A 108 14.09 7.55 -1.82
N ASN A 109 13.58 8.49 -2.61
CA ASN A 109 14.38 9.15 -3.65
C ASN A 109 15.57 9.93 -3.06
N THR A 110 15.38 10.67 -1.96
CA THR A 110 16.48 11.41 -1.29
C THR A 110 17.57 10.46 -0.80
N PHE A 111 17.21 9.34 -0.15
CA PHE A 111 18.19 8.36 0.29
C PHE A 111 18.94 7.70 -0.88
N VAL A 112 18.22 7.31 -1.94
CA VAL A 112 18.84 6.75 -3.15
C VAL A 112 19.80 7.76 -3.80
N GLN A 113 19.49 9.05 -3.81
CA GLN A 113 20.38 10.09 -4.33
C GLN A 113 21.67 10.26 -3.51
N VAL A 114 21.60 10.15 -2.17
CA VAL A 114 22.79 10.18 -1.30
C VAL A 114 23.70 8.99 -1.62
N VAL A 115 23.16 7.77 -1.63
CA VAL A 115 23.94 6.55 -1.95
C VAL A 115 24.47 6.59 -3.38
N ALA A 116 23.68 7.07 -4.35
CA ALA A 116 24.11 7.21 -5.75
C ALA A 116 25.32 8.15 -5.88
N LYS A 117 25.35 9.27 -5.14
CA LYS A 117 26.50 10.18 -5.13
C LYS A 117 27.78 9.48 -4.64
N GLU A 118 27.71 8.76 -3.52
CA GLU A 118 28.84 7.97 -2.99
C GLU A 118 29.28 6.88 -3.99
N VAL A 119 28.33 6.19 -4.62
CA VAL A 119 28.60 5.16 -5.65
C VAL A 119 29.35 5.74 -6.84
N PHE A 120 28.90 6.87 -7.41
CA PHE A 120 29.53 7.43 -8.61
C PHE A 120 30.93 7.98 -8.34
N THR A 121 31.14 8.67 -7.21
CA THR A 121 32.46 9.18 -6.81
C THR A 121 33.53 8.07 -6.76
N ASN A 122 33.15 6.83 -6.43
CA ASN A 122 34.07 5.70 -6.29
C ASN A 122 34.12 4.75 -7.52
N SER A 123 33.05 4.72 -8.32
CA SER A 123 32.81 3.62 -9.29
C SER A 123 32.58 4.08 -10.74
N LEU A 124 32.33 5.37 -10.96
CA LEU A 124 32.11 5.92 -12.30
C LEU A 124 33.44 6.37 -12.92
N LYS A 125 33.69 5.96 -14.17
CA LYS A 125 34.92 6.30 -14.90
C LYS A 125 34.60 6.84 -16.29
N LYS A 126 35.14 8.00 -16.63
CA LYS A 126 35.18 8.52 -18.00
C LYS A 126 36.20 7.70 -18.80
N VAL A 127 35.74 6.95 -19.81
CA VAL A 127 36.59 6.03 -20.59
C VAL A 127 36.90 6.52 -22.01
N ARG A 128 36.11 7.47 -22.52
CA ARG A 128 36.33 8.13 -23.82
C ARG A 128 35.67 9.49 -23.80
N GLN A 129 36.31 10.47 -24.44
CA GLN A 129 35.79 11.82 -24.64
C GLN A 129 35.99 12.21 -26.11
N TRP A 130 35.08 13.02 -26.63
CA TRP A 130 35.23 13.77 -27.87
C TRP A 130 34.69 15.18 -27.63
N ASP A 131 35.50 16.19 -27.92
CA ASP A 131 35.13 17.59 -27.89
C ASP A 131 34.94 18.16 -29.30
N GLY A 132 34.12 19.20 -29.38
CA GLY A 132 33.79 19.87 -30.63
C GLY A 132 33.18 21.26 -30.42
N TYR A 133 32.94 21.94 -31.53
CA TYR A 133 32.61 23.36 -31.57
C TYR A 133 31.44 23.59 -32.55
N GLU A 134 30.45 24.38 -32.15
CA GLU A 134 29.33 24.81 -32.99
C GLU A 134 29.08 26.29 -32.71
N GLY A 135 29.61 27.16 -33.58
CA GLY A 135 29.84 28.57 -33.23
C GLY A 135 30.77 28.71 -32.03
N ASP A 136 30.42 29.59 -31.10
CA ASP A 136 31.19 29.81 -29.87
C ASP A 136 31.00 28.69 -28.83
N LEU A 137 29.89 27.95 -28.91
CA LEU A 137 29.53 26.90 -27.95
C LEU A 137 30.45 25.67 -28.08
N LYS A 138 30.90 25.20 -26.92
CA LYS A 138 31.74 24.01 -26.76
C LYS A 138 30.84 22.81 -26.45
N TYR A 139 31.07 21.70 -27.14
CA TYR A 139 30.32 20.45 -26.99
C TYR A 139 31.28 19.35 -26.55
N VAL A 140 30.88 18.56 -25.56
CA VAL A 140 31.63 17.39 -25.09
C VAL A 140 30.69 16.19 -25.07
N PHE A 141 31.07 15.15 -25.81
CA PHE A 141 30.45 13.83 -25.73
C PHE A 141 31.41 12.91 -24.99
N ALA A 142 30.96 12.29 -23.91
CA ALA A 142 31.80 11.36 -23.15
C ALA A 142 31.07 10.06 -22.84
N CYS A 143 31.84 8.97 -22.88
CA CYS A 143 31.42 7.65 -22.49
C CYS A 143 31.85 7.41 -21.04
N TYR A 144 30.88 7.13 -20.17
CA TYR A 144 31.10 6.79 -18.77
C TYR A 144 30.74 5.35 -18.51
N VAL A 145 31.61 4.66 -17.79
CA VAL A 145 31.45 3.27 -17.35
C VAL A 145 31.30 3.26 -15.85
N LEU A 146 30.17 2.72 -15.37
CA LEU A 146 29.95 2.39 -13.98
C LEU A 146 30.42 0.95 -13.74
N ASP A 147 31.41 0.78 -12.88
CA ASP A 147 31.88 -0.52 -12.43
C ASP A 147 30.91 -1.07 -11.36
N LYS A 148 30.08 -2.06 -11.74
CA LYS A 148 29.03 -2.58 -10.85
C LYS A 148 29.60 -3.29 -9.63
N GLU A 149 30.80 -3.86 -9.74
CA GLU A 149 31.46 -4.55 -8.64
C GLU A 149 31.84 -3.55 -7.52
N LYS A 150 32.48 -2.45 -7.91
CA LYS A 150 32.82 -1.34 -7.01
C LYS A 150 31.58 -0.62 -6.47
N ALA A 151 30.58 -0.40 -7.33
CA ALA A 151 29.33 0.22 -6.92
C ALA A 151 28.61 -0.62 -5.84
N GLY A 152 28.61 -1.94 -6.01
CA GLY A 152 28.10 -2.87 -5.03
C GLY A 152 28.90 -2.91 -3.72
N GLU A 153 30.23 -2.73 -3.76
CA GLU A 153 31.07 -2.61 -2.56
C GLU A 153 30.75 -1.35 -1.74
N VAL A 154 30.47 -0.22 -2.40
CA VAL A 154 30.01 1.01 -1.73
C VAL A 154 28.65 0.77 -1.06
N VAL A 155 27.68 0.18 -1.77
CA VAL A 155 26.36 -0.15 -1.22
C VAL A 155 26.45 -1.14 -0.04
N GLN A 156 27.31 -2.17 -0.15
CA GLN A 156 27.55 -3.14 0.93
C GLN A 156 28.20 -2.48 2.15
N SER A 157 29.19 -1.61 1.95
CA SER A 157 29.83 -0.83 3.02
C SER A 157 28.81 0.06 3.73
N LYS A 158 27.94 0.74 2.98
CA LYS A 158 26.86 1.55 3.56
C LYS A 158 25.87 0.72 4.35
N ALA A 159 25.51 -0.47 3.88
CA ALA A 159 24.63 -1.37 4.61
C ALA A 159 25.23 -1.84 5.95
N ILE A 160 26.55 -2.04 6.00
CA ILE A 160 27.27 -2.35 7.25
C ILE A 160 27.25 -1.14 8.20
N GLU A 161 27.44 0.08 7.71
CA GLU A 161 27.33 1.32 8.49
C GLU A 161 25.92 1.50 9.08
N THR A 162 24.87 1.46 8.25
CA THR A 162 23.47 1.57 8.68
C THR A 162 23.09 0.45 9.66
N TYR A 163 23.62 -0.77 9.49
CA TYR A 163 23.37 -1.88 10.42
C TYR A 163 24.06 -1.69 11.77
N LYS A 164 25.25 -1.11 11.84
CA LYS A 164 25.90 -0.73 13.11
C LYS A 164 25.05 0.28 13.88
N GLY A 165 24.60 1.35 13.21
CA GLY A 165 23.67 2.33 13.81
C GLY A 165 22.36 1.69 14.28
N LEU A 166 21.86 0.68 13.56
CA LEU A 166 20.67 -0.08 13.99
C LEU A 166 20.93 -0.92 15.25
N GLN A 167 22.12 -1.52 15.41
CA GLN A 167 22.48 -2.21 16.66
C GLN A 167 22.60 -1.25 17.85
N GLU A 168 23.12 -0.03 17.65
CA GLU A 168 23.14 0.99 18.71
C GLU A 168 21.74 1.40 19.15
N LYS A 169 20.81 1.62 18.19
CA LYS A 169 19.41 1.91 18.50
C LYS A 169 18.72 0.72 19.19
N LYS A 170 19.03 -0.52 18.80
CA LYS A 170 18.57 -1.75 19.46
C LYS A 170 19.02 -1.81 20.93
N GLN A 171 20.28 -1.48 21.24
CA GLN A 171 20.76 -1.45 22.63
C GLN A 171 20.06 -0.34 23.44
N LYS A 172 19.89 0.86 22.88
CA LYS A 172 19.16 1.96 23.53
C LYS A 172 17.69 1.61 23.84
N LEU A 173 17.03 0.84 22.96
CA LEU A 173 15.67 0.31 23.20
C LEU A 173 15.59 -0.71 24.34
N LEU A 174 16.69 -1.39 24.66
CA LEU A 174 16.76 -2.34 25.77
C LEU A 174 17.14 -1.67 27.10
N SER A 175 17.95 -0.60 27.06
CA SER A 175 18.52 0.04 28.27
C SER A 175 17.67 1.19 28.84
N SER A 176 16.82 1.85 28.05
CA SER A 176 16.03 3.01 28.48
C SER A 176 14.53 2.76 28.41
N GLN A 177 13.77 3.26 29.40
CA GLN A 177 12.31 3.43 29.29
C GLN A 177 11.92 4.79 28.72
N GLU A 178 12.72 5.83 28.96
CA GLU A 178 12.49 7.16 28.39
C GLU A 178 12.87 7.17 26.90
N ASN A 179 12.07 7.87 26.09
CA ASN A 179 12.24 8.04 24.64
C ASN A 179 12.30 6.75 23.80
N GLN A 180 11.72 5.64 24.29
CA GLN A 180 11.56 4.40 23.51
C GLN A 180 10.81 4.61 22.20
N GLU A 181 9.78 5.46 22.19
CA GLU A 181 8.94 5.74 21.01
C GLU A 181 9.72 6.45 19.89
N GLU A 182 10.55 7.42 20.25
CA GLU A 182 11.45 8.12 19.32
C GLU A 182 12.58 7.20 18.84
N THR A 183 13.21 6.46 19.75
CA THR A 183 14.27 5.50 19.41
C THR A 183 13.77 4.40 18.48
N ALA A 184 12.53 3.92 18.67
CA ALA A 184 11.87 2.96 17.79
C ALA A 184 11.55 3.55 16.41
N THR A 185 11.19 4.84 16.36
CA THR A 185 10.94 5.56 15.10
C THR A 185 12.23 5.70 14.30
N ASP A 186 13.35 6.05 14.95
CA ASP A 186 14.67 6.08 14.32
C ASP A 186 15.15 4.72 13.86
N ALA A 187 14.93 3.67 14.65
CA ALA A 187 15.24 2.30 14.24
C ALA A 187 14.44 1.89 12.99
N LEU A 188 13.16 2.31 12.86
CA LEU A 188 12.38 2.07 11.64
C LEU A 188 12.88 2.84 10.42
N LYS A 189 13.46 4.04 10.57
CA LYS A 189 14.15 4.74 9.47
C LYS A 189 15.34 3.92 8.97
N LEU A 190 16.24 3.52 9.87
CA LEU A 190 17.41 2.69 9.54
C LEU A 190 17.01 1.33 8.92
N ILE A 191 15.90 0.73 9.37
CA ILE A 191 15.36 -0.50 8.76
C ILE A 191 14.85 -0.24 7.33
N MET A 192 14.21 0.89 7.06
CA MET A 192 13.82 1.28 5.70
C MET A 192 15.06 1.49 4.82
N GLU A 193 16.08 2.18 5.31
CA GLU A 193 17.35 2.41 4.60
C GLU A 193 18.07 1.10 4.27
N LEU A 194 18.14 0.16 5.22
CA LEU A 194 18.69 -1.19 4.97
C LEU A 194 17.90 -1.96 3.91
N GLU A 195 16.57 -1.86 3.87
CA GLU A 195 15.81 -2.48 2.79
C GLU A 195 16.13 -1.83 1.42
N ILE A 196 16.35 -0.50 1.37
CA ILE A 196 16.69 0.19 0.11
C ILE A 196 18.08 -0.26 -0.37
N LEU A 197 19.06 -0.31 0.55
CA LEU A 197 20.41 -0.79 0.26
C LEU A 197 20.41 -2.26 -0.19
N GLN A 198 19.52 -3.09 0.36
CA GLN A 198 19.36 -4.49 -0.07
C GLN A 198 18.91 -4.59 -1.53
N GLU A 199 17.92 -3.81 -1.96
CA GLU A 199 17.48 -3.78 -3.37
C GLU A 199 18.57 -3.21 -4.30
N GLN A 200 19.36 -2.23 -3.83
CA GLN A 200 20.51 -1.71 -4.57
C GLN A 200 21.64 -2.74 -4.71
N ALA A 201 21.93 -3.54 -3.69
CA ALA A 201 22.95 -4.58 -3.78
C ALA A 201 22.53 -5.72 -4.73
N ILE A 202 21.24 -6.10 -4.73
CA ILE A 202 20.68 -7.04 -5.71
C ILE A 202 20.87 -6.52 -7.15
N TYR A 203 20.66 -5.22 -7.38
CA TYR A 203 20.93 -4.59 -8.69
C TYR A 203 22.41 -4.70 -9.11
N PHE A 204 23.34 -4.57 -8.16
CA PHE A 204 24.78 -4.73 -8.38
C PHE A 204 25.31 -6.18 -8.24
N GLN A 205 24.43 -7.18 -8.12
CA GLN A 205 24.78 -8.59 -7.94
C GLN A 205 25.68 -8.87 -6.72
N LYS A 206 25.61 -8.04 -5.67
CA LYS A 206 26.32 -8.28 -4.40
C LYS A 206 25.36 -8.83 -3.34
N GLU A 207 25.86 -9.74 -2.52
CA GLU A 207 25.15 -10.22 -1.34
C GLU A 207 25.39 -9.27 -0.16
N ILE A 208 24.30 -8.78 0.44
CA ILE A 208 24.32 -8.16 1.76
C ILE A 208 23.95 -9.24 2.79
N PRO A 209 24.64 -9.33 3.94
CA PRO A 209 24.32 -10.29 4.99
C PRO A 209 22.83 -10.23 5.38
N ILE A 210 22.17 -11.39 5.46
CA ILE A 210 20.73 -11.43 5.78
C ILE A 210 20.52 -10.95 7.22
N PHE A 211 20.07 -9.71 7.37
CA PHE A 211 19.74 -9.09 8.66
C PHE A 211 18.43 -9.67 9.24
N LYS A 212 18.42 -10.96 9.60
CA LYS A 212 17.27 -11.64 10.25
C LYS A 212 16.81 -10.87 11.50
N ASP A 213 17.78 -10.30 12.23
CA ASP A 213 17.55 -9.42 13.37
C ASP A 213 16.76 -8.15 13.04
N ALA A 214 16.93 -7.56 11.85
CA ALA A 214 16.20 -6.35 11.46
C ALA A 214 14.70 -6.62 11.25
N GLN A 215 14.30 -7.83 10.83
CA GLN A 215 12.89 -8.24 10.75
C GLN A 215 12.26 -8.37 12.14
N LYS A 216 13.00 -8.97 13.10
CA LYS A 216 12.56 -9.09 14.50
C LYS A 216 12.46 -7.71 15.17
N LEU A 217 13.49 -6.89 15.00
CA LEU A 217 13.58 -5.53 15.56
C LEU A 217 12.49 -4.60 15.00
N ARG A 218 12.17 -4.68 13.70
CA ARG A 218 11.02 -3.99 13.09
C ARG A 218 9.72 -4.27 13.83
N THR A 219 9.45 -5.55 14.09
CA THR A 219 8.23 -5.97 14.79
C THR A 219 8.21 -5.43 16.22
N GLN A 220 9.35 -5.44 16.91
CA GLN A 220 9.51 -4.85 18.24
C GLN A 220 9.30 -3.33 18.23
N CYS A 221 9.87 -2.60 17.26
CA CYS A 221 9.71 -1.15 17.14
C CYS A 221 8.25 -0.77 16.85
N LEU A 222 7.57 -1.50 15.97
CA LEU A 222 6.14 -1.30 15.67
C LEU A 222 5.26 -1.58 16.90
N ASP A 223 5.58 -2.59 17.70
CA ASP A 223 4.87 -2.89 18.95
C ASP A 223 5.08 -1.80 20.02
N ILE A 224 6.31 -1.30 20.19
CA ILE A 224 6.64 -0.17 21.07
C ILE A 224 5.85 1.08 20.67
N ILE A 225 5.88 1.45 19.38
CA ILE A 225 5.15 2.60 18.84
C ILE A 225 3.63 2.43 19.02
N TYR A 226 3.09 1.25 18.72
CA TYR A 226 1.66 0.96 18.88
C TYR A 226 1.22 1.04 20.35
N LYS A 227 2.00 0.46 21.28
CA LYS A 227 1.77 0.58 22.73
C LYS A 227 1.88 2.02 23.21
N GLY A 228 2.83 2.79 22.68
CA GLY A 228 2.99 4.22 22.95
C GLY A 228 1.76 5.04 22.57
N ILE A 229 1.36 4.95 21.30
CA ILE A 229 0.13 5.54 20.78
C ILE A 229 -1.09 5.13 21.63
N ARG A 230 -1.22 3.83 21.95
CA ARG A 230 -2.33 3.30 22.74
C ARG A 230 -2.36 3.87 24.17
N ARG A 231 -1.22 3.95 24.86
CA ARG A 231 -1.12 4.58 26.20
C ARG A 231 -1.58 6.04 26.18
N ARG A 232 -1.14 6.81 25.17
CA ARG A 232 -1.58 8.22 25.00
C ARG A 232 -3.08 8.33 24.67
N ILE A 233 -3.66 7.38 23.93
CA ILE A 233 -5.11 7.30 23.70
C ILE A 233 -5.89 7.04 25.01
N GLU A 234 -5.43 6.06 25.80
CA GLU A 234 -6.14 5.58 26.99
C GLU A 234 -6.03 6.56 28.16
N MET A 235 -4.87 7.20 28.36
CA MET A 235 -4.60 8.10 29.49
C MET A 235 -4.70 9.59 29.14
N GLY A 236 -4.62 9.95 27.86
CA GLY A 236 -4.46 11.33 27.42
C GLY A 236 -5.74 12.17 27.46
N ASN A 237 -5.56 13.44 27.81
CA ASN A 237 -6.50 14.50 27.45
C ASN A 237 -6.52 14.72 25.92
N GLU A 238 -7.24 15.74 25.44
CA GLU A 238 -7.38 15.99 24.00
C GLU A 238 -6.03 16.31 23.34
N THR A 239 -5.21 17.16 23.98
CA THR A 239 -3.86 17.53 23.53
C THR A 239 -2.92 16.33 23.43
N GLU A 240 -2.94 15.40 24.38
CA GLU A 240 -2.12 14.18 24.29
C GLU A 240 -2.58 13.23 23.18
N LYS A 241 -3.87 13.23 22.84
CA LYS A 241 -4.41 12.51 21.67
C LYS A 241 -4.01 13.17 20.35
N GLU A 242 -3.91 14.49 20.30
CA GLU A 242 -3.38 15.22 19.13
C GLU A 242 -1.89 14.93 18.94
N LYS A 243 -1.07 15.02 19.99
CA LYS A 243 0.35 14.60 19.96
C LYS A 243 0.52 13.14 19.54
N ALA A 244 -0.35 12.25 20.02
CA ALA A 244 -0.33 10.84 19.61
C ALA A 244 -0.68 10.65 18.13
N LEU A 245 -1.59 11.48 17.60
CA LEU A 245 -1.90 11.51 16.17
C LEU A 245 -0.71 12.03 15.35
N GLU A 246 -0.16 13.18 15.70
CA GLU A 246 1.02 13.75 15.04
C GLU A 246 2.19 12.75 15.00
N PHE A 247 2.49 12.13 16.14
CA PHE A 247 3.53 11.10 16.26
C PHE A 247 3.24 9.87 15.36
N ALA A 248 2.00 9.40 15.32
CA ALA A 248 1.61 8.28 14.48
C ALA A 248 1.68 8.63 12.97
N GLU A 249 1.26 9.83 12.58
CA GLU A 249 1.34 10.30 11.20
C GLU A 249 2.80 10.46 10.75
N LYS A 250 3.64 11.08 11.59
CA LYS A 250 5.10 11.16 11.39
C LYS A 250 5.74 9.78 11.27
N THR A 251 5.27 8.78 12.03
CA THR A 251 5.72 7.39 11.88
C THR A 251 5.39 6.82 10.49
N LEU A 252 4.19 7.10 9.93
CA LEU A 252 3.82 6.62 8.59
C LEU A 252 4.64 7.24 7.45
N GLU A 253 5.21 8.43 7.65
CA GLU A 253 6.08 9.06 6.64
C GLU A 253 7.41 8.30 6.46
N TYR A 254 7.89 7.66 7.53
CA TYR A 254 9.10 6.83 7.51
C TYR A 254 8.79 5.36 7.25
N TYR A 255 7.72 4.81 7.82
CA TYR A 255 7.42 3.38 7.71
C TYR A 255 5.94 3.07 7.44
N PRO A 256 5.56 2.72 6.20
CA PRO A 256 4.18 2.46 5.82
C PRO A 256 3.66 1.11 6.38
N SER A 257 3.18 1.14 7.63
CA SER A 257 2.62 -0.02 8.33
C SER A 257 1.10 0.01 8.42
N GLY A 258 0.45 -1.10 8.05
CA GLY A 258 -1.00 -1.29 8.23
C GLY A 258 -1.46 -1.19 9.69
N VAL A 259 -0.59 -1.55 10.65
CA VAL A 259 -0.86 -1.46 12.09
C VAL A 259 -0.94 0.01 12.52
N VAL A 260 0.05 0.82 12.14
CA VAL A 260 0.09 2.27 12.44
C VAL A 260 -1.06 3.00 11.74
N LYS A 261 -1.36 2.65 10.48
CA LYS A 261 -2.52 3.15 9.73
C LYS A 261 -3.85 2.88 10.45
N SER A 262 -4.01 1.70 11.06
CA SER A 262 -5.19 1.36 11.86
C SER A 262 -5.29 2.19 13.15
N ALA A 263 -4.15 2.40 13.83
CA ALA A 263 -4.09 3.26 15.01
C ALA A 263 -4.47 4.72 14.70
N ILE A 264 -3.96 5.30 13.61
CA ILE A 264 -4.34 6.64 13.13
C ILE A 264 -5.84 6.72 12.82
N LEU A 265 -6.40 5.71 12.15
CA LEU A 265 -7.82 5.65 11.86
C LEU A 265 -8.69 5.54 13.12
N THR A 266 -8.13 5.09 14.24
CA THR A 266 -8.77 5.07 15.56
C THR A 266 -8.68 6.45 16.23
N LEU A 267 -7.48 7.04 16.27
CA LEU A 267 -7.25 8.42 16.76
C LEU A 267 -8.16 9.46 16.08
N LYS A 268 -8.21 9.45 14.75
CA LYS A 268 -9.07 10.35 13.93
C LYS A 268 -10.58 10.10 14.10
N ARG A 269 -11.01 9.12 14.92
CA ARG A 269 -12.41 8.96 15.34
C ARG A 269 -12.68 9.56 16.72
N MET A 270 -11.64 9.63 17.57
CA MET A 270 -11.74 10.06 18.97
C MET A 270 -11.55 11.58 19.12
N LEU A 271 -10.70 12.19 18.29
CA LEU A 271 -10.52 13.65 18.25
C LEU A 271 -11.72 14.35 17.59
N PRO A 272 -12.07 15.58 18.01
CA PRO A 272 -13.05 16.40 17.31
C PRO A 272 -12.52 16.84 15.94
N CYS A 273 -13.42 17.04 15.00
CA CYS A 273 -13.09 17.59 13.69
C CYS A 273 -12.87 19.10 13.79
N THR A 274 -11.66 19.57 13.46
CA THR A 274 -11.24 20.98 13.55
C THR A 274 -12.16 21.97 12.81
N GLU A 275 -12.77 21.57 11.70
CA GLU A 275 -13.71 22.41 10.93
C GLU A 275 -15.13 22.50 11.54
N CYS A 276 -15.52 21.65 12.48
CA CYS A 276 -16.92 21.61 12.97
C CYS A 276 -17.09 21.36 14.47
N GLY A 277 -16.00 21.17 15.22
CA GLY A 277 -15.98 20.91 16.67
C GLY A 277 -16.57 19.57 17.13
N ARG A 278 -17.09 18.73 16.23
CA ARG A 278 -17.79 17.49 16.61
C ARG A 278 -16.88 16.27 16.64
N LYS A 279 -17.03 15.45 17.68
CA LYS A 279 -16.39 14.14 17.82
C LYS A 279 -17.12 13.08 16.98
N GLY A 280 -16.36 12.15 16.39
CA GLY A 280 -16.88 11.07 15.54
C GLY A 280 -17.27 11.50 14.11
N TYR A 281 -18.50 12.01 13.95
CA TYR A 281 -19.28 11.88 12.71
C TYR A 281 -19.76 13.25 12.16
N CYS A 282 -19.21 13.69 11.01
CA CYS A 282 -19.59 14.91 10.29
C CYS A 282 -19.54 14.84 8.73
N ILE A 283 -20.63 14.63 7.97
CA ILE A 283 -20.57 14.18 6.53
C ILE A 283 -19.78 14.99 5.50
N VAL A 284 -19.49 16.26 5.74
CA VAL A 284 -19.07 17.21 4.69
C VAL A 284 -17.76 16.79 3.99
N CYS A 285 -17.03 15.79 4.52
CA CYS A 285 -15.65 15.48 4.10
C CYS A 285 -15.31 13.97 4.20
N GLU A 286 -16.27 13.11 3.81
CA GLU A 286 -16.17 11.65 3.49
C GLU A 286 -15.43 10.70 4.45
N GLY A 287 -15.11 11.17 5.64
CA GLY A 287 -14.00 10.70 6.48
C GLY A 287 -13.92 11.56 7.74
N ARG A 288 -14.28 12.83 7.57
CA ARG A 288 -15.28 13.52 8.38
C ARG A 288 -16.67 12.99 7.85
N LYS A 289 -17.47 12.21 8.62
CA LYS A 289 -18.52 11.26 8.09
C LYS A 289 -19.98 11.40 8.61
N GLY A 290 -21.03 11.25 7.78
CA GLY A 290 -22.45 11.04 8.19
C GLY A 290 -23.35 12.27 8.47
N GLU A 291 -24.54 12.32 7.83
CA GLU A 291 -25.44 13.49 7.73
C GLU A 291 -26.59 13.39 8.75
N TRP A 292 -26.68 14.37 9.65
CA TRP A 292 -27.70 14.42 10.70
C TRP A 292 -28.77 15.43 10.32
N LYS A 293 -29.98 14.94 10.01
CA LYS A 293 -31.12 15.84 9.82
C LYS A 293 -31.69 16.21 11.18
N THR A 294 -32.00 17.49 11.35
CA THR A 294 -32.79 17.99 12.47
C THR A 294 -34.09 17.18 12.54
N CYS A 295 -34.43 16.71 13.74
CA CYS A 295 -35.65 15.95 13.97
C CYS A 295 -36.84 16.86 13.63
N PRO A 296 -37.65 16.55 12.59
CA PRO A 296 -38.68 17.46 12.10
C PRO A 296 -39.83 17.68 13.09
N ARG A 297 -39.88 16.87 14.16
CA ARG A 297 -40.88 16.97 15.24
C ARG A 297 -40.51 17.98 16.32
N CYS A 298 -39.23 18.39 16.41
CA CYS A 298 -38.76 19.39 17.37
C CYS A 298 -37.77 20.40 16.77
N ASN A 299 -37.62 20.44 15.44
CA ASN A 299 -36.75 21.34 14.69
C ASN A 299 -35.33 21.52 15.28
N GLY A 300 -34.74 20.43 15.80
CA GLY A 300 -33.39 20.48 16.39
C GLY A 300 -33.31 20.77 17.89
N THR A 301 -34.39 21.20 18.55
CA THR A 301 -34.35 21.62 19.97
C THR A 301 -34.23 20.44 20.94
N GLY A 302 -34.63 19.24 20.51
CA GLY A 302 -34.74 18.07 21.38
C GLY A 302 -35.97 18.05 22.27
N LYS A 303 -36.79 19.09 22.29
CA LYS A 303 -38.01 19.18 23.09
C LYS A 303 -39.23 19.46 22.21
N GLU A 304 -40.34 18.81 22.49
CA GLU A 304 -41.62 19.13 21.88
C GLU A 304 -42.46 19.92 22.88
N ASP A 305 -43.04 21.04 22.43
CA ASP A 305 -44.04 21.76 23.19
C ASP A 305 -45.33 20.92 23.17
N ILE A 306 -45.78 20.49 24.34
CA ILE A 306 -47.03 19.74 24.50
C ILE A 306 -48.05 20.65 25.14
N ASP A 307 -49.21 20.79 24.50
CA ASP A 307 -50.37 21.54 24.99
C ASP A 307 -50.98 20.87 26.22
N CYS A 308 -50.33 21.06 27.37
CA CYS A 308 -50.80 20.63 28.65
C CYS A 308 -51.87 21.61 29.14
N ARG A 309 -53.15 21.27 28.89
CA ARG A 309 -54.34 22.03 29.32
C ARG A 309 -54.41 22.35 30.83
N ARG A 310 -53.56 21.73 31.67
CA ARG A 310 -53.47 21.97 33.13
C ARG A 310 -52.44 23.04 33.53
N CYS A 311 -51.62 23.57 32.62
CA CYS A 311 -50.59 24.55 32.97
C CYS A 311 -50.43 25.67 31.91
N ASN A 312 -51.51 26.04 31.24
CA ASN A 312 -51.58 27.17 30.30
C ASN A 312 -50.42 27.24 29.28
N GLY A 313 -50.08 26.11 28.66
CA GLY A 313 -49.54 26.10 27.29
C GLY A 313 -48.02 26.02 27.06
N THR A 314 -47.15 25.80 28.06
CA THR A 314 -45.68 25.74 27.80
C THR A 314 -44.90 24.63 28.55
N LYS A 315 -45.37 23.38 28.52
CA LYS A 315 -44.55 22.23 28.94
C LYS A 315 -43.74 21.66 27.77
N LYS A 316 -42.41 21.85 27.85
CA LYS A 316 -41.43 21.29 26.93
C LYS A 316 -40.98 19.91 27.38
N GLU A 317 -41.62 18.87 26.87
CA GLU A 317 -41.22 17.48 27.14
C GLU A 317 -40.09 17.03 26.22
N ILE A 318 -39.36 15.98 26.64
CA ILE A 318 -38.27 15.40 25.86
C ILE A 318 -38.88 14.79 24.59
N CYS A 319 -38.45 15.27 23.42
CA CYS A 319 -39.06 14.85 22.16
C CYS A 319 -38.89 13.33 21.97
N SER A 320 -40.01 12.62 22.05
CA SER A 320 -40.14 11.16 22.04
C SER A 320 -39.48 10.50 20.81
N ARG A 321 -39.52 11.20 19.68
CA ARG A 321 -38.98 10.73 18.39
C ARG A 321 -37.46 10.69 18.34
N CYS A 322 -36.79 11.74 18.84
CA CYS A 322 -35.33 11.83 18.90
C CYS A 322 -34.75 11.52 20.29
N ASN A 323 -35.60 11.17 21.27
CA ASN A 323 -35.22 10.91 22.66
C ASN A 323 -34.40 12.06 23.29
N GLY A 324 -34.79 13.31 22.96
CA GLY A 324 -34.11 14.52 23.43
C GLY A 324 -32.98 15.06 22.55
N THR A 325 -32.48 14.33 21.56
CA THR A 325 -31.23 14.71 20.85
C THR A 325 -31.38 15.84 19.84
N GLY A 326 -32.61 16.21 19.48
CA GLY A 326 -32.87 17.15 18.38
C GLY A 326 -32.54 16.61 17.00
N LEU A 327 -31.92 15.43 16.89
CA LEU A 327 -31.41 14.84 15.65
C LEU A 327 -32.02 13.45 15.46
N GLU A 328 -32.58 13.20 14.28
CA GLU A 328 -33.12 11.87 13.96
C GLU A 328 -32.13 11.12 13.06
N SER A 329 -31.50 10.06 13.59
CA SER A 329 -30.71 9.16 12.74
C SER A 329 -31.67 8.44 11.80
N LYS A 330 -31.70 8.83 10.51
CA LYS A 330 -32.40 8.01 9.50
C LYS A 330 -31.78 6.60 9.54
N PRO A 331 -32.58 5.55 9.85
CA PRO A 331 -32.04 4.20 9.93
C PRO A 331 -31.36 3.83 8.61
N CYS A 332 -30.31 3.03 8.69
CA CYS A 332 -29.67 2.51 7.49
C CYS A 332 -30.63 1.49 6.85
N ASN A 333 -31.45 1.92 5.89
CA ASN A 333 -32.38 1.05 5.17
C ASN A 333 -31.71 -0.18 4.53
N LYS A 334 -30.37 -0.17 4.41
CA LYS A 334 -29.55 -1.24 3.84
C LYS A 334 -29.09 -2.31 4.85
N CYS A 335 -29.19 -2.11 6.18
CA CYS A 335 -28.76 -3.14 7.15
C CYS A 335 -29.71 -3.32 8.36
N THR A 336 -30.08 -4.58 8.64
CA THR A 336 -30.83 -4.98 9.84
C THR A 336 -29.95 -5.55 10.97
N THR A 337 -28.73 -6.01 10.66
CA THR A 337 -27.90 -6.80 11.59
C THR A 337 -26.56 -6.15 11.98
N GLY A 338 -26.28 -4.93 11.50
CA GLY A 338 -24.96 -4.30 11.60
C GLY A 338 -23.96 -4.72 10.51
N TYR A 339 -24.26 -5.80 9.78
CA TYR A 339 -23.48 -6.29 8.66
C TYR A 339 -24.28 -6.24 7.36
N LEU A 340 -23.58 -6.09 6.24
CA LEU A 340 -24.11 -6.26 4.89
C LEU A 340 -23.61 -7.59 4.34
N THR A 341 -24.43 -8.29 3.56
CA THR A 341 -23.94 -9.39 2.72
C THR A 341 -22.87 -8.82 1.78
N CYS A 342 -21.68 -9.43 1.75
CA CYS A 342 -20.60 -8.98 0.89
C CYS A 342 -21.06 -9.00 -0.58
N PRO A 343 -21.03 -7.86 -1.30
CA PRO A 343 -21.52 -7.80 -2.67
C PRO A 343 -20.68 -8.69 -3.60
N THR A 344 -19.36 -8.72 -3.38
CA THR A 344 -18.39 -9.44 -4.22
C THR A 344 -18.57 -10.96 -4.17
N CYS A 345 -18.70 -11.56 -2.98
CA CYS A 345 -18.89 -13.02 -2.83
C CYS A 345 -20.34 -13.46 -2.56
N LYS A 346 -21.30 -12.52 -2.56
CA LYS A 346 -22.73 -12.74 -2.27
C LYS A 346 -22.97 -13.58 -1.00
N GLY A 347 -22.20 -13.32 0.05
CA GLY A 347 -22.32 -14.04 1.34
C GLY A 347 -21.48 -15.32 1.48
N LYS A 348 -20.81 -15.80 0.44
CA LYS A 348 -20.12 -17.10 0.44
C LYS A 348 -18.72 -17.10 1.05
N GLY A 349 -18.11 -15.93 1.25
CA GLY A 349 -16.73 -15.79 1.71
C GLY A 349 -15.65 -15.99 0.64
N PHE A 350 -15.98 -16.65 -0.47
CA PHE A 350 -15.08 -16.89 -1.59
C PHE A 350 -15.72 -16.54 -2.93
N VAL A 351 -14.87 -16.17 -3.90
CA VAL A 351 -15.21 -15.99 -5.32
C VAL A 351 -14.70 -17.20 -6.08
N VAL A 352 -15.48 -17.71 -7.04
CA VAL A 352 -15.08 -18.83 -7.90
C VAL A 352 -14.75 -18.28 -9.27
N GLY A 353 -13.47 -18.28 -9.63
CA GLY A 353 -12.98 -17.89 -10.95
C GLY A 353 -12.72 -19.10 -11.85
N GLN A 354 -12.63 -18.85 -13.16
CA GLN A 354 -11.96 -19.79 -14.05
C GLN A 354 -10.46 -19.85 -13.70
N CYS A 355 -9.82 -20.99 -13.90
CA CYS A 355 -8.38 -21.11 -13.70
C CYS A 355 -7.63 -20.52 -14.91
N ASN A 356 -7.04 -19.34 -14.76
CA ASN A 356 -6.32 -18.64 -15.84
C ASN A 356 -5.25 -19.50 -16.54
N ARG A 357 -4.63 -20.45 -15.83
CA ARG A 357 -3.61 -21.34 -16.39
C ARG A 357 -4.17 -22.34 -17.41
N CYS A 358 -5.44 -22.72 -17.30
CA CYS A 358 -6.10 -23.69 -18.19
C CYS A 358 -7.43 -23.18 -18.77
N HIS A 359 -7.67 -21.86 -18.73
CA HIS A 359 -8.86 -21.19 -19.29
C HIS A 359 -10.21 -21.87 -18.97
N GLY A 360 -10.35 -22.44 -17.77
CA GLY A 360 -11.57 -23.15 -17.36
C GLY A 360 -11.64 -24.65 -17.69
N TYR A 361 -10.77 -25.19 -18.56
CA TYR A 361 -10.82 -26.59 -19.02
C TYR A 361 -10.36 -27.62 -17.98
N GLY A 362 -9.64 -27.20 -16.94
CA GLY A 362 -9.10 -28.09 -15.90
C GLY A 362 -7.86 -28.88 -16.30
N HIS A 363 -7.51 -28.89 -17.58
CA HIS A 363 -6.36 -29.58 -18.14
C HIS A 363 -5.54 -28.66 -19.06
N LEU A 364 -4.26 -29.00 -19.23
CA LEU A 364 -3.34 -28.35 -20.15
C LEU A 364 -3.05 -29.31 -21.30
N GLN A 365 -3.05 -28.84 -22.54
CA GLN A 365 -2.53 -29.62 -23.67
C GLN A 365 -1.04 -29.91 -23.45
N CYS A 366 -0.59 -31.09 -23.84
CA CYS A 366 0.82 -31.43 -23.84
C CYS A 366 1.51 -30.73 -25.01
N GLY A 367 2.49 -29.87 -24.70
CA GLY A 367 3.21 -29.08 -25.70
C GLY A 367 3.90 -29.95 -26.75
N ASP A 368 4.52 -31.05 -26.32
CA ASP A 368 5.33 -31.92 -27.18
C ASP A 368 4.52 -32.66 -28.26
N CYS A 369 3.20 -32.80 -28.07
CA CYS A 369 2.30 -33.45 -29.03
C CYS A 369 1.13 -32.55 -29.48
N GLY A 370 1.14 -31.25 -29.14
CA GLY A 370 0.05 -30.32 -29.46
C GLY A 370 -1.35 -30.74 -28.97
N GLY A 371 -1.45 -31.65 -27.99
CA GLY A 371 -2.71 -32.23 -27.54
C GLY A 371 -3.13 -33.58 -28.16
N SER A 372 -2.47 -34.09 -29.20
CA SER A 372 -2.87 -35.33 -29.90
C SER A 372 -2.71 -36.61 -29.06
N GLY A 373 -1.77 -36.61 -28.11
CA GLY A 373 -1.33 -37.80 -27.37
C GLY A 373 -0.24 -38.61 -28.07
N THR A 374 0.08 -38.31 -29.33
CA THR A 374 1.08 -39.03 -30.14
C THR A 374 2.12 -38.08 -30.75
N ILE A 375 3.34 -38.56 -30.94
CA ILE A 375 4.39 -37.89 -31.70
C ILE A 375 4.87 -38.82 -32.80
N THR A 376 5.40 -38.26 -33.88
CA THR A 376 5.99 -39.05 -34.96
C THR A 376 7.43 -39.43 -34.59
N ASP A 377 7.78 -40.71 -34.69
CA ASP A 377 9.15 -41.18 -34.52
C ASP A 377 10.02 -40.87 -35.78
N PRO A 378 11.34 -41.08 -35.74
CA PRO A 378 12.21 -40.85 -36.90
C PRO A 378 11.89 -41.69 -38.15
N THR A 379 11.05 -42.72 -38.03
CA THR A 379 10.61 -43.58 -39.15
C THR A 379 9.26 -43.15 -39.74
N GLY A 380 8.66 -42.07 -39.24
CA GLY A 380 7.34 -41.60 -39.67
C GLY A 380 6.16 -42.26 -38.93
N ARG A 381 6.41 -43.10 -37.92
CA ARG A 381 5.34 -43.84 -37.22
C ARG A 381 4.82 -43.05 -36.01
N PRO A 382 3.49 -43.01 -35.78
CA PRO A 382 2.93 -42.37 -34.60
C PRO A 382 3.17 -43.25 -33.36
N ILE A 383 3.96 -42.74 -32.41
CA ILE A 383 4.20 -43.37 -31.11
C ILE A 383 3.50 -42.57 -30.00
N PRO A 384 3.08 -43.21 -28.88
CA PRO A 384 2.53 -42.49 -27.73
C PRO A 384 3.52 -41.45 -27.21
N CYS A 385 3.09 -40.21 -27.06
CA CYS A 385 3.92 -39.12 -26.55
C CYS A 385 4.46 -39.49 -25.15
N PRO A 386 5.79 -39.56 -24.95
CA PRO A 386 6.37 -40.06 -23.70
C PRO A 386 6.02 -39.17 -22.50
N THR A 387 5.94 -37.86 -22.72
CA THR A 387 5.67 -36.86 -21.68
C THR A 387 4.24 -36.99 -21.11
N CYS A 388 3.22 -37.12 -21.96
CA CYS A 388 1.82 -37.27 -21.54
C CYS A 388 1.32 -38.72 -21.48
N LYS A 389 2.17 -39.70 -21.83
CA LYS A 389 1.87 -41.14 -21.88
C LYS A 389 0.58 -41.44 -22.66
N GLY A 390 0.50 -40.92 -23.89
CA GLY A 390 -0.66 -41.12 -24.77
C GLY A 390 -1.89 -40.23 -24.50
N LYS A 391 -1.94 -39.49 -23.39
CA LYS A 391 -3.18 -38.82 -22.94
C LYS A 391 -3.50 -37.50 -23.64
N GLY A 392 -2.54 -36.89 -24.34
CA GLY A 392 -2.63 -35.57 -24.95
C GLY A 392 -2.70 -34.39 -23.97
N LYS A 393 -3.06 -34.63 -22.70
CA LYS A 393 -3.31 -33.58 -21.71
C LYS A 393 -2.82 -33.94 -20.31
N PHE A 394 -2.44 -32.90 -19.57
CA PHE A 394 -2.10 -32.96 -18.14
C PHE A 394 -3.21 -32.33 -17.31
N LEU A 395 -3.46 -32.85 -16.10
CA LEU A 395 -4.29 -32.14 -15.12
C LEU A 395 -3.63 -30.81 -14.78
N CYS A 396 -4.39 -29.71 -14.83
CA CYS A 396 -3.86 -28.41 -14.45
C CYS A 396 -3.59 -28.40 -12.94
N SER A 397 -2.31 -28.39 -12.55
CA SER A 397 -1.87 -28.48 -11.16
C SER A 397 -2.42 -27.36 -10.27
N ALA A 398 -2.72 -26.19 -10.84
CA ALA A 398 -3.29 -25.06 -10.10
C ALA A 398 -4.72 -25.33 -9.60
N CYS A 399 -5.59 -25.91 -10.44
CA CYS A 399 -7.00 -26.17 -10.10
C CYS A 399 -7.35 -27.66 -9.91
N GLN A 400 -6.34 -28.54 -9.96
CA GLN A 400 -6.46 -29.99 -9.78
C GLN A 400 -7.57 -30.63 -10.62
N GLY A 401 -7.65 -30.27 -11.91
CA GLY A 401 -8.67 -30.80 -12.83
C GLY A 401 -10.02 -30.07 -12.81
N SER A 402 -10.35 -29.29 -11.79
CA SER A 402 -11.69 -28.67 -11.65
C SER A 402 -12.00 -27.52 -12.60
N GLY A 403 -10.99 -26.99 -13.30
CA GLY A 403 -11.09 -25.81 -14.16
C GLY A 403 -11.32 -24.49 -13.41
N ARG A 404 -11.56 -24.53 -12.09
CA ARG A 404 -12.00 -23.38 -11.30
C ARG A 404 -11.12 -23.18 -10.07
N LEU A 405 -10.87 -21.92 -9.72
CA LEU A 405 -10.12 -21.55 -8.53
C LEU A 405 -11.03 -20.85 -7.53
N ARG A 406 -10.92 -21.20 -6.25
CA ARG A 406 -11.63 -20.55 -5.14
C ARG A 406 -10.68 -19.52 -4.52
N TYR A 407 -10.98 -18.25 -4.73
CA TYR A 407 -10.26 -17.14 -4.11
C TYR A 407 -11.01 -16.72 -2.86
N LYS A 408 -10.31 -16.55 -1.74
CA LYS A 408 -10.89 -15.87 -0.57
C LYS A 408 -11.27 -14.44 -0.96
N CYS A 409 -12.38 -13.96 -0.42
CA CYS A 409 -12.82 -12.58 -0.65
C CYS A 409 -12.11 -11.63 0.32
N GLU A 410 -10.82 -11.42 0.04
CA GLU A 410 -9.84 -10.62 0.78
C GLU A 410 -9.10 -9.68 -0.19
N ALA A 411 -8.50 -8.60 0.31
CA ALA A 411 -7.89 -7.56 -0.54
C ALA A 411 -6.71 -8.06 -1.40
N SER A 412 -5.95 -9.05 -0.92
CA SER A 412 -4.85 -9.73 -1.65
C SER A 412 -5.29 -10.42 -2.94
N ALA A 413 -6.57 -10.83 -3.04
CA ALA A 413 -7.10 -11.49 -4.23
C ALA A 413 -7.56 -10.52 -5.33
N LEU A 414 -7.45 -9.20 -5.12
CA LEU A 414 -8.05 -8.17 -5.98
C LEU A 414 -7.63 -8.24 -7.44
N GLU A 415 -6.33 -8.31 -7.75
CA GLU A 415 -5.84 -8.32 -9.13
C GLU A 415 -6.38 -9.53 -9.90
N HIS A 416 -6.50 -10.67 -9.22
CA HIS A 416 -7.05 -11.89 -9.78
C HIS A 416 -8.57 -11.78 -9.95
N ILE A 417 -9.30 -11.26 -8.95
CA ILE A 417 -10.76 -11.11 -8.99
C ILE A 417 -11.19 -10.05 -10.02
N ALA A 418 -10.48 -8.93 -10.15
CA ALA A 418 -10.78 -7.89 -11.14
C ALA A 418 -10.57 -8.42 -12.57
N ALA A 419 -9.47 -9.13 -12.82
CA ALA A 419 -9.23 -9.81 -14.10
C ALA A 419 -10.30 -10.88 -14.42
N LEU A 420 -10.84 -11.56 -13.40
CA LEU A 420 -11.89 -12.57 -13.55
C LEU A 420 -13.30 -11.99 -13.76
N LEU A 421 -13.56 -10.78 -13.27
CA LEU A 421 -14.88 -10.13 -13.36
C LEU A 421 -14.99 -9.15 -14.55
N GLY A 422 -13.87 -8.84 -15.22
CA GLY A 422 -13.85 -7.94 -16.38
C GLY A 422 -14.09 -6.45 -16.04
N ASP A 423 -14.20 -6.11 -14.76
CA ASP A 423 -14.46 -4.76 -14.26
C ASP A 423 -13.35 -4.32 -13.30
N SER A 424 -12.46 -3.48 -13.83
CA SER A 424 -11.37 -2.82 -13.12
C SER A 424 -11.79 -1.55 -12.37
N THR A 425 -13.05 -1.10 -12.52
CA THR A 425 -13.56 0.17 -11.98
C THR A 425 -14.37 0.02 -10.70
N ALA A 426 -14.89 -1.17 -10.42
CA ALA A 426 -15.71 -1.42 -9.24
C ALA A 426 -14.93 -1.23 -7.91
N LYS A 427 -15.45 -0.34 -7.05
CA LYS A 427 -15.02 -0.19 -5.64
C LYS A 427 -15.51 -1.38 -4.81
N TYR A 428 -14.84 -2.53 -4.94
CA TYR A 428 -15.20 -3.75 -4.20
C TYR A 428 -15.08 -3.59 -2.68
N LYS A 429 -15.96 -4.29 -1.94
CA LYS A 429 -15.89 -4.41 -0.47
C LYS A 429 -15.66 -5.87 -0.07
N TYR A 430 -14.58 -6.10 0.68
CA TYR A 430 -14.11 -7.43 1.08
C TYR A 430 -14.65 -7.82 2.45
N CYS A 431 -14.76 -9.13 2.68
CA CYS A 431 -15.26 -9.71 3.92
C CYS A 431 -14.21 -10.58 4.63
N ASP A 432 -12.98 -10.63 4.12
CA ASP A 432 -11.86 -11.44 4.61
C ASP A 432 -12.25 -12.91 4.85
N GLY A 433 -12.99 -13.48 3.88
CA GLY A 433 -13.49 -14.84 3.94
C GLY A 433 -14.82 -15.05 4.69
N THR A 434 -15.36 -14.06 5.41
CA THR A 434 -16.53 -14.25 6.29
C THR A 434 -17.91 -14.16 5.61
N GLY A 435 -17.95 -13.73 4.34
CA GLY A 435 -19.18 -13.46 3.60
C GLY A 435 -19.91 -12.17 3.99
N LYS A 436 -19.50 -11.51 5.08
CA LYS A 436 -20.16 -10.33 5.65
C LYS A 436 -19.20 -9.15 5.67
N VAL A 437 -19.66 -7.97 5.30
CA VAL A 437 -18.90 -6.73 5.44
C VAL A 437 -19.56 -5.88 6.52
N SER A 438 -18.75 -5.24 7.37
CA SER A 438 -19.26 -4.29 8.36
C SER A 438 -20.05 -3.18 7.67
N CYS A 439 -21.18 -2.78 8.26
CA CYS A 439 -21.91 -1.62 7.75
C CYS A 439 -21.13 -0.34 8.07
N ASP A 440 -20.81 0.43 7.03
CA ASP A 440 -20.06 1.70 7.10
C ASP A 440 -20.60 2.68 8.15
N ARG A 441 -21.91 2.60 8.47
CA ARG A 441 -22.58 3.48 9.44
C ARG A 441 -22.43 3.07 10.91
N CYS A 442 -22.15 1.80 11.22
CA CYS A 442 -22.10 1.31 12.60
C CYS A 442 -20.96 0.34 12.90
N GLY A 443 -19.99 0.16 11.99
CA GLY A 443 -18.79 -0.67 12.21
C GLY A 443 -19.02 -2.19 12.28
N GLY A 444 -20.27 -2.64 12.43
CA GLY A 444 -20.64 -4.02 12.79
C GLY A 444 -21.32 -4.12 14.16
N ASP A 445 -21.13 -3.12 15.03
CA ASP A 445 -21.34 -3.24 16.47
C ASP A 445 -22.80 -3.07 16.93
N LYS A 446 -23.71 -2.73 16.00
CA LYS A 446 -25.17 -2.49 16.22
C LYS A 446 -25.52 -1.36 17.19
N ILE A 447 -24.53 -0.76 17.83
CA ILE A 447 -24.63 0.43 18.68
C ILE A 447 -24.16 1.62 17.85
N MET A 448 -24.84 2.75 17.95
CA MET A 448 -24.34 4.01 17.43
C MET A 448 -24.09 4.95 18.61
N GLU A 449 -22.85 5.40 18.73
CA GLU A 449 -22.49 6.51 19.59
C GLU A 449 -22.99 7.80 18.97
N VAL A 450 -23.88 8.51 19.67
CA VAL A 450 -24.35 9.82 19.24
C VAL A 450 -23.94 10.88 20.26
N PRO A 451 -23.66 12.14 19.84
CA PRO A 451 -23.50 13.24 20.77
C PRO A 451 -24.70 13.33 21.71
N CYS A 452 -24.45 13.43 23.01
CA CYS A 452 -25.49 13.48 24.01
C CYS A 452 -26.39 14.70 23.79
N SER A 453 -27.70 14.48 23.78
CA SER A 453 -28.76 15.49 23.68
C SER A 453 -28.51 16.74 24.52
N LEU A 454 -28.25 16.55 25.82
CA LEU A 454 -28.23 17.64 26.80
C LEU A 454 -26.92 18.44 26.82
N CYS A 455 -25.79 17.84 26.46
CA CYS A 455 -24.49 18.53 26.42
C CYS A 455 -23.86 18.60 25.02
N ARG A 456 -24.62 18.28 23.97
CA ARG A 456 -24.24 18.36 22.54
C ARG A 456 -22.93 17.66 22.13
N GLY A 457 -22.40 16.77 22.96
CA GLY A 457 -21.10 16.12 22.76
C GLY A 457 -19.99 16.56 23.72
N GLU A 458 -20.16 17.65 24.46
CA GLU A 458 -19.10 18.24 25.30
C GLU A 458 -18.67 17.34 26.45
N GLY A 459 -19.61 16.63 27.09
CA GLY A 459 -19.32 15.71 28.19
C GLY A 459 -18.85 16.38 29.48
N ARG A 460 -19.80 16.85 30.30
CA ARG A 460 -19.50 17.39 31.63
C ARG A 460 -19.88 16.39 32.72
N TYR A 461 -18.87 15.80 33.36
CA TYR A 461 -19.03 14.85 34.47
C TYR A 461 -19.81 15.48 35.62
N GLY A 462 -20.67 14.68 36.28
CA GLY A 462 -21.61 15.16 37.32
C GLY A 462 -22.82 15.96 36.83
N ILE A 463 -22.71 16.73 35.73
CA ILE A 463 -23.77 17.65 35.28
C ILE A 463 -24.78 16.98 34.33
N CYS A 464 -24.29 16.25 33.31
CA CYS A 464 -25.17 15.71 32.28
C CYS A 464 -25.79 14.37 32.68
N LYS A 465 -27.00 14.40 33.28
CA LYS A 465 -27.72 13.20 33.78
C LYS A 465 -27.96 12.10 32.73
N LEU A 466 -28.02 12.43 31.44
CA LEU A 466 -28.25 11.45 30.36
C LEU A 466 -27.00 10.65 29.97
N CYS A 467 -25.86 11.31 29.73
CA CYS A 467 -24.61 10.62 29.35
C CYS A 467 -23.65 10.37 30.52
N ARG A 468 -24.02 10.77 31.74
CA ARG A 468 -23.15 10.71 32.94
C ARG A 468 -21.77 11.34 32.73
N GLY A 469 -21.71 12.39 31.90
CA GLY A 469 -20.48 13.10 31.59
C GLY A 469 -19.65 12.60 30.41
N THR A 470 -19.95 11.47 29.78
CA THR A 470 -19.15 10.96 28.65
C THR A 470 -19.26 11.80 27.37
N GLY A 471 -20.24 12.72 27.30
CA GLY A 471 -20.58 13.46 26.09
C GLY A 471 -21.33 12.63 25.04
N ILE A 472 -21.40 11.31 25.22
CA ILE A 472 -21.90 10.36 24.23
C ILE A 472 -23.08 9.59 24.81
N ASN A 473 -24.11 9.38 24.01
CA ASN A 473 -25.25 8.54 24.37
C ASN A 473 -25.23 7.28 23.47
N THR A 474 -25.20 6.10 24.08
CA THR A 474 -25.20 4.82 23.35
C THR A 474 -26.64 4.40 23.07
N ILE A 475 -27.09 4.58 21.82
CA ILE A 475 -28.43 4.17 21.41
C ILE A 475 -28.34 2.81 20.73
N SER A 476 -29.11 1.84 21.24
CA SER A 476 -29.32 0.56 20.58
C SER A 476 -30.09 0.76 19.27
N CYS A 477 -29.59 0.19 18.17
CA CYS A 477 -30.26 0.28 16.87
C CYS A 477 -31.68 -0.31 16.97
N ARG A 478 -32.72 0.53 16.82
CA ARG A 478 -34.15 0.19 17.02
C ARG A 478 -34.71 -0.94 16.11
N ARG A 479 -33.90 -1.54 15.22
CA ARG A 479 -34.26 -2.72 14.41
C ARG A 479 -33.46 -3.99 14.75
N CYS A 480 -32.52 -3.93 15.71
CA CYS A 480 -31.86 -5.12 16.24
C CYS A 480 -32.74 -5.71 17.36
N PRO A 481 -33.34 -6.91 17.19
CA PRO A 481 -34.16 -7.50 18.25
C PRO A 481 -33.32 -7.79 19.50
N ALA A 482 -33.81 -7.38 20.67
CA ALA A 482 -33.09 -7.49 21.94
C ALA A 482 -32.76 -8.94 22.36
N ARG A 483 -33.43 -9.94 21.78
CA ARG A 483 -33.16 -11.36 21.98
C ARG A 483 -32.35 -11.94 20.82
N LYS A 484 -31.01 -11.91 20.95
CA LYS A 484 -30.04 -12.95 20.54
C LYS A 484 -28.59 -12.44 20.74
N LYS A 485 -28.06 -12.62 21.95
CA LYS A 485 -26.60 -12.65 22.20
C LYS A 485 -26.08 -14.02 21.73
N GLY A 486 -25.03 -14.02 20.90
CA GLY A 486 -24.21 -15.20 20.58
C GLY A 486 -24.86 -16.25 19.66
N PHE A 487 -24.21 -16.51 18.52
CA PHE A 487 -24.33 -17.71 17.67
C PHE A 487 -25.72 -18.12 17.16
N ILE A 488 -25.91 -18.02 15.84
CA ILE A 488 -26.97 -18.76 15.15
C ILE A 488 -26.42 -20.16 14.87
N PHE A 489 -26.79 -21.13 15.71
CA PHE A 489 -26.75 -22.54 15.33
C PHE A 489 -27.97 -22.83 14.47
N VAL A 490 -27.77 -23.42 13.28
CA VAL A 490 -28.86 -24.11 12.59
C VAL A 490 -28.96 -25.50 13.22
N GLU A 491 -30.10 -25.80 13.83
CA GLU A 491 -30.32 -27.10 14.45
C GLU A 491 -30.14 -28.23 13.41
N CYS A 492 -29.28 -29.20 13.74
CA CYS A 492 -29.16 -30.39 12.92
C CYS A 492 -30.48 -31.18 13.02
N LYS A 493 -31.17 -31.38 11.89
CA LYS A 493 -32.49 -32.04 11.80
C LYS A 493 -32.55 -33.38 12.54
N HIS A 494 -31.42 -34.11 12.63
CA HIS A 494 -31.34 -35.41 13.30
C HIS A 494 -31.19 -35.35 14.83
N CYS A 495 -30.66 -34.27 15.42
CA CYS A 495 -30.44 -34.21 16.88
C CYS A 495 -31.06 -33.01 17.59
N LYS A 496 -31.57 -31.99 16.86
CA LYS A 496 -32.20 -30.79 17.43
C LYS A 496 -31.37 -30.11 18.54
N GLY A 497 -30.04 -30.13 18.40
CA GLY A 497 -29.11 -29.52 19.36
C GLY A 497 -28.73 -30.36 20.59
N THR A 498 -29.24 -31.58 20.77
CA THR A 498 -29.00 -32.44 21.97
C THR A 498 -27.56 -32.97 22.14
N GLY A 499 -26.60 -32.55 21.31
CA GLY A 499 -25.18 -32.93 21.43
C GLY A 499 -24.82 -34.37 20.99
N LYS A 500 -25.76 -35.30 20.87
CA LYS A 500 -25.49 -36.72 20.54
C LYS A 500 -25.89 -37.09 19.09
N CYS A 501 -25.33 -36.39 18.10
CA CYS A 501 -25.57 -36.70 16.67
C CYS A 501 -24.46 -37.55 16.07
N PRO A 502 -24.74 -38.71 15.44
CA PRO A 502 -23.70 -39.50 14.76
C PRO A 502 -23.11 -38.77 13.53
N VAL A 503 -23.91 -37.96 12.84
CA VAL A 503 -23.50 -37.24 11.61
C VAL A 503 -22.62 -36.02 11.91
N CYS A 504 -22.99 -35.16 12.87
CA CYS A 504 -22.25 -33.93 13.17
C CYS A 504 -21.46 -33.96 14.50
N LYS A 505 -21.39 -35.12 15.17
CA LYS A 505 -20.71 -35.34 16.46
C LYS A 505 -20.98 -34.23 17.50
N GLY A 506 -22.24 -33.79 17.57
CA GLY A 506 -22.73 -32.79 18.52
C GLY A 506 -22.39 -31.33 18.20
N LYS A 507 -21.59 -31.03 17.18
CA LYS A 507 -21.06 -29.67 16.94
C LYS A 507 -22.03 -28.74 16.20
N GLY A 508 -23.07 -29.29 15.57
CA GLY A 508 -23.93 -28.56 14.64
C GLY A 508 -23.16 -28.10 13.39
N HIS A 509 -23.86 -27.45 12.45
CA HIS A 509 -23.19 -26.78 11.32
C HIS A 509 -23.09 -25.27 11.62
N ARG A 510 -21.86 -24.75 11.66
CA ARG A 510 -21.62 -23.30 11.54
C ARG A 510 -21.85 -22.90 10.08
N VAL A 511 -22.60 -21.82 9.88
CA VAL A 511 -22.85 -21.15 8.59
C VAL A 511 -22.21 -19.77 8.60
#